data_AF-A0A084SU16-F1
#
_entry.id   AF-A0A084SU16-F1
#
_cell.length_a   1.000
_cell.length_b   1.000
_cell.length_c   1.000
_cell.angle_alpha   90.00
_cell.angle_beta   90.00
_cell.angle_gamma   90.00
#
_symmetry.space_group_name_H-M   'P 1'
#
loop_
_entity.id
_entity.type
_entity.pdbx_description
1 polymer ?
#
loop_
_entity_poly.entity_id
_entity_poly.type
_entity_poly.pdbx_seq_one_letter_code
_entity_poly.pdbx_strand_id
1 'polypeptide(L)'
;MNLIQRGALALILALLLPAPFAAAHGRYFNDSTSIPTHHPNWMRWVPDSTRVSALSLPGTHDTMADETEWYVTVFERAWILTQGANLRPQLDAGVRALDIRARHIGNAFTIHHGAYYLMTHFGDVLNTTVQFLQANPTETVLMRVKKEHTEENTSRSFAATFESYRDAYSPYIWRGTHVPTLGEVRGKIVILDDFDGGDHGISWNSIRLQDAWEETNTTNKWNLARNHLVAANTGDINSLYVNFLSASGAGGTPAGIADDVNEQALHYLMGANVQRTGVVMMDFPGAGLIDAIIAHNFRLAPNAAALGADFATAFNNISYGWHGDGDDKARDRVIEARTFLEHKLPGMYWHVIVSGTQGSDNWGYSATHYGLYQKSDWVDGYSHVAFNTLSADSAVSESFLASYIDGQVGSLSGSAENRAAQLASRVRARFPFQSWTVLVKRSPGGFNNWAYTYWGAHYMRWHGDHAYAVWGYGAQDGVYLYEHAGYQGDVIQLTGPTYELGSRGFNDRASSVRLIGNYRANIWQHDNWGGSGLYVTQNIDNLGSQWNDIASSLEVWRY
;
A
#
# COMPACT_ATOMS: atom_id res chain seq x y z
N MET A 1 -43.05 15.91 -26.10
CA MET A 1 -41.89 14.99 -26.10
C MET A 1 -42.09 14.02 -24.95
N ASN A 2 -42.47 12.77 -25.25
CA ASN A 2 -43.12 11.84 -24.32
C ASN A 2 -42.16 11.23 -23.29
N LEU A 3 -42.70 10.90 -22.10
CA LEU A 3 -42.02 10.28 -20.96
C LEU A 3 -41.19 9.02 -21.31
N ILE A 4 -41.44 8.39 -22.45
CA ILE A 4 -40.72 7.20 -22.93
C ILE A 4 -39.25 7.52 -23.30
N GLN A 5 -38.94 8.74 -23.72
CA GLN A 5 -37.54 9.13 -24.07
C GLN A 5 -36.67 9.46 -22.84
N ARG A 6 -37.26 9.76 -21.67
CA ARG A 6 -36.50 10.00 -20.43
C ARG A 6 -36.16 8.69 -19.69
N GLY A 7 -36.96 7.65 -19.84
CA GLY A 7 -36.67 6.31 -19.30
C GLY A 7 -35.55 5.59 -20.05
N ALA A 8 -35.48 5.75 -21.37
CA ALA A 8 -34.45 5.11 -22.20
C ALA A 8 -33.03 5.67 -21.96
N LEU A 9 -32.91 6.98 -21.65
CA LEU A 9 -31.60 7.59 -21.36
C LEU A 9 -31.05 7.17 -19.98
N ALA A 10 -31.91 6.93 -18.99
CA ALA A 10 -31.51 6.45 -17.66
C ALA A 10 -31.18 4.95 -17.65
N LEU A 11 -31.84 4.14 -18.49
CA LEU A 11 -31.56 2.71 -18.61
C LEU A 11 -30.27 2.42 -19.39
N ILE A 12 -29.91 3.28 -20.36
CA ILE A 12 -28.65 3.15 -21.12
C ILE A 12 -27.44 3.65 -20.32
N LEU A 13 -27.61 4.64 -19.41
CA LEU A 13 -26.52 5.06 -18.50
C LEU A 13 -26.23 4.03 -17.40
N ALA A 14 -27.21 3.24 -16.97
CA ALA A 14 -27.03 2.18 -15.96
C ALA A 14 -26.30 0.93 -16.50
N LEU A 15 -26.23 0.77 -17.83
CA LEU A 15 -25.50 -0.31 -18.52
C LEU A 15 -24.03 0.04 -18.82
N LEU A 16 -23.56 1.23 -18.44
CA LEU A 16 -22.18 1.70 -18.64
C LEU A 16 -21.34 1.75 -17.36
N LEU A 17 -21.92 1.34 -16.20
CA LEU A 17 -21.10 1.09 -15.03
C LEU A 17 -20.54 -0.33 -15.18
N PRO A 18 -19.20 -0.53 -15.23
CA PRO A 18 -18.64 -1.86 -15.21
C PRO A 18 -19.20 -2.58 -13.98
N ALA A 19 -19.80 -3.76 -14.19
CA ALA A 19 -20.29 -4.57 -13.08
C ALA A 19 -19.15 -4.76 -12.06
N PRO A 20 -19.43 -4.75 -10.74
CA PRO A 20 -18.40 -4.86 -9.70
C PRO A 20 -17.45 -6.05 -9.91
N PHE A 21 -17.95 -7.15 -10.50
CA PHE A 21 -17.16 -8.31 -10.89
C PHE A 21 -16.10 -8.03 -11.96
N ALA A 22 -16.39 -7.23 -13.00
CA ALA A 22 -15.41 -6.87 -14.03
C ALA A 22 -14.32 -5.93 -13.48
N ALA A 23 -14.67 -5.06 -12.52
CA ALA A 23 -13.72 -4.19 -11.85
C ALA A 23 -12.80 -4.94 -10.87
N ALA A 24 -13.27 -6.03 -10.25
CA ALA A 24 -12.48 -6.90 -9.38
C ALA A 24 -11.56 -7.83 -10.18
N HIS A 25 -12.08 -8.47 -11.24
CA HIS A 25 -11.31 -9.34 -12.13
C HIS A 25 -10.13 -8.60 -12.78
N GLY A 26 -10.36 -7.35 -13.24
CA GLY A 26 -9.33 -6.44 -13.78
C GLY A 26 -8.15 -6.12 -12.83
N ARG A 27 -8.22 -6.51 -11.55
CA ARG A 27 -7.17 -6.25 -10.54
C ARG A 27 -6.12 -7.33 -10.48
N TYR A 28 -6.47 -8.58 -10.70
CA TYR A 28 -5.49 -9.67 -10.73
C TYR A 28 -5.23 -10.15 -12.17
N PHE A 29 -6.21 -10.03 -13.06
CA PHE A 29 -6.11 -10.43 -14.46
C PHE A 29 -6.47 -9.27 -15.40
N ASN A 30 -5.71 -9.08 -16.48
CA ASN A 30 -6.01 -8.07 -17.50
C ASN A 30 -5.46 -8.47 -18.88
N ASP A 31 -6.36 -8.80 -19.79
CA ASP A 31 -6.09 -9.11 -21.20
C ASP A 31 -6.31 -7.91 -22.15
N SER A 32 -6.60 -6.72 -21.60
CA SER A 32 -6.76 -5.51 -22.40
C SER A 32 -5.42 -4.85 -22.75
N THR A 33 -5.45 -3.96 -23.75
CA THR A 33 -4.27 -3.23 -24.24
C THR A 33 -3.77 -2.12 -23.31
N SER A 34 -4.42 -1.93 -22.16
CA SER A 34 -4.05 -0.95 -21.14
C SER A 34 -4.17 -1.56 -19.74
N ILE A 35 -3.31 -1.18 -18.81
CA ILE A 35 -3.38 -1.64 -17.43
C ILE A 35 -3.83 -0.46 -16.56
N PRO A 36 -4.89 -0.57 -15.74
CA PRO A 36 -5.44 0.56 -14.98
C PRO A 36 -4.65 0.86 -13.70
N THR A 37 -3.33 1.01 -13.83
CA THR A 37 -2.41 1.54 -12.83
C THR A 37 -1.26 2.28 -13.52
N HIS A 38 -0.56 3.16 -12.81
CA HIS A 38 0.48 4.01 -13.38
C HIS A 38 1.58 4.33 -12.36
N HIS A 39 2.72 3.65 -12.53
CA HIS A 39 3.91 3.69 -11.69
C HIS A 39 5.20 3.78 -12.54
N PRO A 40 5.37 4.80 -13.41
CA PRO A 40 6.50 4.87 -14.33
C PRO A 40 7.85 5.14 -13.63
N ASN A 41 7.84 5.59 -12.38
CA ASN A 41 9.03 5.99 -11.65
C ASN A 41 9.00 5.59 -10.17
N TRP A 42 8.41 4.44 -9.82
CA TRP A 42 8.27 4.01 -8.43
C TRP A 42 9.61 3.70 -7.75
N MET A 43 10.67 3.33 -8.48
CA MET A 43 11.97 3.07 -7.85
C MET A 43 12.66 4.34 -7.35
N ARG A 44 12.13 5.56 -7.64
CA ARG A 44 12.70 6.84 -7.22
C ARG A 44 12.88 7.02 -5.71
N TRP A 45 12.03 6.38 -4.90
CA TRP A 45 12.06 6.50 -3.44
C TRP A 45 12.84 5.35 -2.76
N VAL A 46 13.32 4.37 -3.51
CA VAL A 46 14.17 3.30 -2.99
C VAL A 46 15.61 3.81 -2.90
N PRO A 47 16.36 3.58 -1.81
CA PRO A 47 17.77 3.99 -1.70
C PRO A 47 18.70 3.31 -2.73
N ASP A 48 19.73 4.03 -3.20
CA ASP A 48 20.70 3.51 -4.16
C ASP A 48 21.49 2.30 -3.65
N SER A 49 21.69 2.20 -2.34
CA SER A 49 22.38 1.08 -1.68
C SER A 49 21.57 -0.22 -1.65
N THR A 50 20.27 -0.17 -1.98
CA THR A 50 19.42 -1.36 -2.02
C THR A 50 19.87 -2.28 -3.16
N ARG A 51 20.13 -3.56 -2.85
CA ARG A 51 20.41 -4.58 -3.87
C ARG A 51 19.18 -4.83 -4.73
N VAL A 52 19.36 -5.05 -6.04
CA VAL A 52 18.26 -5.44 -6.94
C VAL A 52 17.57 -6.72 -6.44
N SER A 53 18.32 -7.68 -5.90
CA SER A 53 17.78 -8.91 -5.28
C SER A 53 16.98 -8.70 -3.99
N ALA A 54 16.99 -7.50 -3.41
CA ALA A 54 16.18 -7.13 -2.25
C ALA A 54 14.81 -6.54 -2.64
N LEU A 55 14.61 -6.25 -3.93
CA LEU A 55 13.36 -5.70 -4.45
C LEU A 55 12.32 -6.78 -4.68
N SER A 56 11.06 -6.35 -4.64
CA SER A 56 9.90 -7.10 -5.13
C SER A 56 9.55 -6.53 -6.50
N LEU A 57 9.74 -7.27 -7.59
CA LEU A 57 9.64 -6.74 -8.95
C LEU A 57 8.47 -7.39 -9.70
N PRO A 58 7.49 -6.59 -10.16
CA PRO A 58 6.51 -7.08 -11.12
C PRO A 58 7.21 -7.37 -12.46
N GLY A 59 6.98 -8.56 -12.99
CA GLY A 59 7.49 -9.00 -14.28
C GLY A 59 6.43 -9.65 -15.15
N THR A 60 6.67 -9.67 -16.45
CA THR A 60 5.78 -10.31 -17.43
C THR A 60 6.48 -11.46 -18.13
N HIS A 61 5.83 -12.61 -18.15
CA HIS A 61 6.30 -13.78 -18.89
C HIS A 61 6.00 -13.58 -20.39
N ASP A 62 6.97 -13.98 -21.23
CA ASP A 62 6.91 -13.79 -22.67
C ASP A 62 6.39 -12.39 -23.06
N THR A 63 7.08 -11.36 -22.57
CA THR A 63 6.59 -9.97 -22.44
C THR A 63 5.97 -9.39 -23.71
N MET A 64 6.41 -9.85 -24.89
CA MET A 64 6.00 -9.33 -26.19
C MET A 64 4.93 -10.19 -26.88
N ALA A 65 4.35 -11.18 -26.19
CA ALA A 65 3.29 -12.02 -26.75
C ALA A 65 1.91 -11.37 -26.54
N ASP A 66 1.77 -10.12 -26.98
CA ASP A 66 0.50 -9.39 -27.10
C ASP A 66 -0.11 -9.44 -28.50
N GLU A 67 0.70 -9.76 -29.51
CA GLU A 67 0.26 -9.95 -30.88
C GLU A 67 1.04 -11.07 -31.58
N THR A 68 0.42 -11.68 -32.58
CA THR A 68 1.08 -12.61 -33.51
C THR A 68 0.45 -12.48 -34.90
N GLU A 69 1.02 -13.19 -35.88
CA GLU A 69 0.67 -13.06 -37.29
C GLU A 69 -0.83 -13.29 -37.58
N TRP A 70 -1.35 -12.56 -38.57
CA TRP A 70 -2.78 -12.51 -38.90
C TRP A 70 -3.37 -13.87 -39.29
N TYR A 71 -2.56 -14.80 -39.78
CA TYR A 71 -2.99 -16.14 -40.22
C TYR A 71 -3.01 -17.17 -39.09
N VAL A 72 -2.47 -16.84 -37.91
CA VAL A 72 -2.54 -17.70 -36.71
C VAL A 72 -3.98 -17.74 -36.22
N THR A 73 -4.51 -18.95 -36.04
CA THR A 73 -5.91 -19.15 -35.69
C THR A 73 -6.22 -18.63 -34.29
N VAL A 74 -7.49 -18.34 -34.02
CA VAL A 74 -7.95 -17.95 -32.67
C VAL A 74 -7.60 -19.01 -31.62
N PHE A 75 -7.63 -20.29 -31.98
CA PHE A 75 -7.27 -21.40 -31.09
C PHE A 75 -5.78 -21.41 -30.76
N GLU A 76 -4.90 -21.19 -31.74
CA GLU A 76 -3.46 -21.11 -31.50
C GLU A 76 -3.09 -19.85 -30.71
N ARG A 77 -3.72 -18.71 -31.00
CA ARG A 77 -3.54 -17.47 -30.25
C ARG A 77 -3.78 -17.65 -28.76
N ALA A 78 -4.75 -18.48 -28.38
CA ALA A 78 -5.04 -18.76 -26.98
C ALA A 78 -3.88 -19.46 -26.24
N TRP A 79 -2.94 -20.10 -26.96
CA TRP A 79 -1.74 -20.72 -26.40
C TRP A 79 -0.47 -19.87 -26.52
N ILE A 80 -0.49 -18.90 -27.45
CA ILE A 80 0.65 -18.04 -27.76
C ILE A 80 0.62 -16.78 -26.91
N LEU A 81 -0.54 -16.14 -26.78
CA LEU A 81 -0.65 -14.84 -26.14
C LEU A 81 -0.59 -14.98 -24.61
N THR A 82 0.24 -14.15 -24.01
CA THR A 82 0.46 -14.09 -22.56
C THR A 82 0.25 -12.69 -22.00
N GLN A 83 0.17 -11.66 -22.86
CA GLN A 83 -0.01 -10.27 -22.46
C GLN A 83 -1.14 -9.63 -23.28
N GLY A 84 -1.89 -8.72 -22.68
CA GLY A 84 -2.91 -7.93 -23.38
C GLY A 84 -2.36 -6.62 -23.96
N ALA A 85 -1.34 -6.06 -23.31
CA ALA A 85 -0.75 -4.78 -23.64
C ALA A 85 0.66 -4.94 -24.20
N ASN A 86 1.04 -4.08 -25.14
CA ASN A 86 2.43 -3.99 -25.59
C ASN A 86 3.36 -3.44 -24.49
N LEU A 87 4.66 -3.36 -24.78
CA LEU A 87 5.69 -3.10 -23.77
C LEU A 87 5.54 -1.76 -23.02
N ARG A 88 5.13 -0.67 -23.69
CA ARG A 88 5.15 0.65 -23.04
C ARG A 88 4.13 0.78 -21.90
N PRO A 89 2.84 0.42 -22.06
CA PRO A 89 1.88 0.35 -20.97
C PRO A 89 2.31 -0.58 -19.83
N GLN A 90 2.97 -1.71 -20.11
CA GLN A 90 3.50 -2.59 -19.06
C GLN A 90 4.53 -1.86 -18.18
N LEU A 91 5.48 -1.15 -18.81
CA LEU A 91 6.50 -0.35 -18.09
C LEU A 91 5.86 0.81 -17.32
N ASP A 92 4.91 1.53 -17.92
CA ASP A 92 4.21 2.64 -17.27
C ASP A 92 3.35 2.15 -16.09
N ALA A 93 2.82 0.92 -16.13
CA ALA A 93 2.09 0.30 -15.02
C ALA A 93 3.01 -0.12 -13.85
N GLY A 94 4.32 -0.24 -14.09
CA GLY A 94 5.31 -0.56 -13.05
C GLY A 94 6.06 -1.88 -13.23
N VAL A 95 5.85 -2.59 -14.34
CA VAL A 95 6.65 -3.78 -14.71
C VAL A 95 8.11 -3.40 -14.87
N ARG A 96 9.02 -4.19 -14.29
CA ARG A 96 10.47 -3.96 -14.31
C ARG A 96 11.29 -5.22 -14.59
N ALA A 97 10.64 -6.35 -14.86
CA ALA A 97 11.29 -7.57 -15.31
C ALA A 97 10.61 -8.09 -16.59
N LEU A 98 11.39 -8.25 -17.65
CA LEU A 98 10.91 -8.62 -18.98
C LEU A 98 11.49 -10.00 -19.37
N ASP A 99 10.67 -10.88 -19.92
CA ASP A 99 11.07 -12.15 -20.50
C ASP A 99 11.07 -12.02 -22.03
N ILE A 100 12.26 -11.82 -22.61
CA ILE A 100 12.44 -11.56 -24.04
C ILE A 100 13.03 -12.80 -24.71
N ARG A 101 12.21 -13.40 -25.58
CA ARG A 101 12.48 -14.68 -26.25
C ARG A 101 12.83 -14.45 -27.70
N ALA A 102 14.11 -14.59 -28.03
CA ALA A 102 14.63 -14.23 -29.35
C ALA A 102 14.90 -15.46 -30.21
N ARG A 103 14.47 -15.41 -31.45
CA ARG A 103 14.96 -16.28 -32.53
C ARG A 103 16.00 -15.51 -33.34
N HIS A 104 17.12 -16.18 -33.64
CA HIS A 104 18.24 -15.57 -34.33
C HIS A 104 18.14 -15.84 -35.84
N ILE A 105 17.78 -14.82 -36.61
CA ILE A 105 17.55 -14.92 -38.05
C ILE A 105 18.39 -13.85 -38.74
N GLY A 106 19.22 -14.23 -39.71
CA GLY A 106 19.94 -13.26 -40.54
C GLY A 106 20.84 -12.30 -39.74
N ASN A 107 21.46 -12.79 -38.65
CA ASN A 107 22.26 -12.00 -37.70
C ASN A 107 21.49 -10.92 -36.91
N ALA A 108 20.16 -11.02 -36.84
CA ALA A 108 19.27 -10.18 -36.06
C ALA A 108 18.37 -11.02 -35.14
N PHE A 109 17.80 -10.40 -34.13
CA PHE A 109 16.88 -11.04 -33.20
C PHE A 109 15.43 -10.62 -33.49
N THR A 110 14.61 -11.58 -33.93
CA THR A 110 13.15 -11.51 -33.96
C THR A 110 12.59 -12.07 -32.65
N ILE A 111 11.46 -11.55 -32.17
CA ILE A 111 10.85 -12.03 -30.92
C ILE A 111 9.77 -13.06 -31.22
N HIS A 112 9.77 -14.16 -30.47
CA HIS A 112 8.99 -15.36 -30.76
C HIS A 112 8.40 -16.00 -29.51
N HIS A 113 7.31 -16.74 -29.72
CA HIS A 113 6.80 -17.78 -28.83
C HIS A 113 6.93 -19.13 -29.56
N GLY A 114 7.92 -19.95 -29.19
CA GLY A 114 8.31 -21.11 -29.97
C GLY A 114 8.58 -20.75 -31.44
N ALA A 115 7.84 -21.35 -32.37
CA ALA A 115 7.98 -21.06 -33.80
C ALA A 115 7.27 -19.77 -34.24
N TYR A 116 6.32 -19.27 -33.46
CA TYR A 116 5.46 -18.15 -33.86
C TYR A 116 6.18 -16.82 -33.68
N TYR A 117 6.17 -16.00 -34.74
CA TYR A 117 6.69 -14.64 -34.68
C TYR A 117 5.70 -13.72 -33.97
N LEU A 118 6.21 -12.87 -33.08
CA LEU A 118 5.42 -11.94 -32.26
C LEU A 118 5.44 -10.52 -32.82
N MET A 119 5.60 -10.38 -34.14
CA MET A 119 5.46 -9.11 -34.86
C MET A 119 6.43 -7.99 -34.40
N THR A 120 7.54 -8.34 -33.75
CA THR A 120 8.49 -7.37 -33.19
C THR A 120 9.93 -7.87 -33.19
N HIS A 121 10.89 -6.94 -33.15
CA HIS A 121 12.32 -7.24 -33.10
C HIS A 121 12.93 -6.80 -31.78
N PHE A 122 14.08 -7.38 -31.43
CA PHE A 122 14.81 -7.01 -30.22
C PHE A 122 15.21 -5.53 -30.20
N GLY A 123 15.48 -4.93 -31.36
CA GLY A 123 15.75 -3.50 -31.47
C GLY A 123 14.55 -2.64 -31.03
N ASP A 124 13.31 -3.05 -31.33
CA ASP A 124 12.11 -2.31 -30.94
C ASP A 124 11.89 -2.38 -29.42
N VAL A 125 12.14 -3.55 -28.82
CA VAL A 125 12.15 -3.77 -27.37
C VAL A 125 13.17 -2.86 -26.70
N LEU A 126 14.42 -2.85 -27.19
CA LEU A 126 15.48 -2.00 -26.65
C LEU A 126 15.16 -0.51 -26.80
N ASN A 127 14.70 -0.06 -27.98
CA ASN A 127 14.29 1.33 -28.21
C ASN A 127 13.22 1.78 -27.22
N THR A 128 12.16 1.00 -27.06
CA THR A 128 11.05 1.31 -26.13
C THR A 128 11.54 1.37 -24.68
N THR A 129 12.39 0.42 -24.28
CA THR A 129 12.94 0.34 -22.93
C THR A 129 13.89 1.51 -22.64
N VAL A 130 14.74 1.88 -23.60
CA VAL A 130 15.66 3.02 -23.48
C VAL A 130 14.89 4.34 -23.42
N GLN A 131 13.85 4.53 -24.24
CA GLN A 131 12.98 5.71 -24.16
C GLN A 131 12.30 5.81 -22.78
N PHE A 132 11.85 4.68 -22.22
CA PHE A 132 11.30 4.63 -20.87
C PHE A 132 12.34 5.02 -19.80
N LEU A 133 13.55 4.48 -19.85
CA LEU A 133 14.62 4.78 -18.90
C LEU A 133 15.13 6.22 -19.04
N GLN A 134 15.11 6.80 -20.25
CA GLN A 134 15.40 8.21 -20.48
C GLN A 134 14.35 9.12 -19.83
N ALA A 135 13.07 8.75 -19.94
CA ALA A 135 11.97 9.48 -19.30
C ALA A 135 11.95 9.28 -17.77
N ASN A 136 12.45 8.14 -17.29
CA ASN A 136 12.43 7.75 -15.87
C ASN A 136 13.82 7.25 -15.43
N PRO A 137 14.82 8.16 -15.30
CA PRO A 137 16.22 7.78 -15.05
C PRO A 137 16.45 7.16 -13.67
N THR A 138 15.46 7.22 -12.77
CA THR A 138 15.51 6.53 -11.48
C THR A 138 15.28 5.03 -11.60
N GLU A 139 14.72 4.55 -12.71
CA GLU A 139 14.33 3.15 -12.86
C GLU A 139 15.47 2.30 -13.41
N THR A 140 15.35 0.98 -13.25
CA THR A 140 16.15 -0.02 -13.95
C THR A 140 15.22 -1.11 -14.45
N VAL A 141 15.57 -1.77 -15.56
CA VAL A 141 14.78 -2.89 -16.10
C VAL A 141 15.62 -4.15 -16.13
N LEU A 142 15.12 -5.24 -15.56
CA LEU A 142 15.68 -6.57 -15.72
C LEU A 142 15.13 -7.16 -17.02
N MET A 143 15.99 -7.69 -17.87
CA MET A 143 15.60 -8.26 -19.16
C MET A 143 16.25 -9.62 -19.30
N ARG A 144 15.46 -10.68 -19.15
CA ARG A 144 15.89 -12.01 -19.57
C ARG A 144 15.96 -12.03 -21.08
N VAL A 145 17.09 -12.48 -21.61
CA VAL A 145 17.27 -12.72 -23.03
C VAL A 145 17.49 -14.22 -23.19
N LYS A 146 16.55 -14.87 -23.86
CA LYS A 146 16.57 -16.32 -24.09
C LYS A 146 16.60 -16.62 -25.58
N LYS A 147 17.35 -17.66 -25.97
CA LYS A 147 17.24 -18.26 -27.30
C LYS A 147 15.96 -19.12 -27.39
N GLU A 148 15.02 -18.72 -28.24
CA GLU A 148 13.68 -19.31 -28.27
C GLU A 148 13.53 -20.49 -29.21
N HIS A 149 14.11 -20.36 -30.41
CA HIS A 149 13.92 -21.33 -31.48
C HIS A 149 15.19 -21.47 -32.31
N THR A 150 15.22 -22.49 -33.17
CA THR A 150 16.35 -22.77 -34.07
C THR A 150 16.72 -21.55 -34.91
N GLU A 151 18.02 -21.26 -34.96
CA GLU A 151 18.60 -20.15 -35.71
C GLU A 151 18.49 -20.40 -37.21
N GLU A 152 18.46 -19.33 -38.00
CA GLU A 152 18.30 -19.41 -39.45
C GLU A 152 19.16 -18.36 -40.17
N ASN A 153 19.91 -18.78 -41.19
CA ASN A 153 20.71 -17.89 -42.04
C ASN A 153 21.69 -16.98 -41.26
N THR A 154 22.34 -17.50 -40.22
CA THR A 154 23.28 -16.75 -39.37
C THR A 154 24.74 -16.99 -39.79
N SER A 155 25.56 -15.94 -39.66
CA SER A 155 27.02 -16.01 -39.91
C SER A 155 27.86 -15.68 -38.67
N ARG A 156 27.22 -15.32 -37.55
CA ARG A 156 27.83 -15.12 -36.23
C ARG A 156 26.98 -15.80 -35.16
N SER A 157 27.55 -16.04 -33.98
CA SER A 157 26.83 -16.67 -32.87
C SER A 157 25.76 -15.75 -32.28
N PHE A 158 24.81 -16.32 -31.55
CA PHE A 158 23.82 -15.56 -30.76
C PHE A 158 24.52 -14.52 -29.87
N ALA A 159 25.52 -14.93 -29.08
CA ALA A 159 26.30 -14.04 -28.23
C ALA A 159 26.97 -12.89 -29.00
N ALA A 160 27.59 -13.16 -30.15
CA ALA A 160 28.20 -12.12 -30.98
C ALA A 160 27.17 -11.15 -31.59
N THR A 161 25.97 -11.64 -31.92
CA THR A 161 24.85 -10.77 -32.33
C THR A 161 24.37 -9.91 -31.16
N PHE A 162 24.19 -10.50 -29.98
CA PHE A 162 23.81 -9.77 -28.78
C PHE A 162 24.80 -8.66 -28.43
N GLU A 163 26.11 -8.93 -28.52
CA GLU A 163 27.14 -7.91 -28.32
C GLU A 163 27.00 -6.72 -29.26
N SER A 164 26.64 -6.94 -30.51
CA SER A 164 26.41 -5.82 -31.44
C SER A 164 25.23 -4.94 -31.03
N TYR A 165 24.19 -5.50 -30.39
CA TYR A 165 23.13 -4.71 -29.76
C TYR A 165 23.66 -3.99 -28.51
N ARG A 166 24.44 -4.68 -27.66
CA ARG A 166 25.04 -4.09 -26.45
C ARG A 166 25.95 -2.90 -26.76
N ASP A 167 26.66 -2.94 -27.87
CA ASP A 167 27.48 -1.83 -28.37
C ASP A 167 26.62 -0.69 -28.93
N ALA A 168 25.62 -1.00 -29.76
CA ALA A 168 24.75 -0.02 -30.38
C ALA A 168 23.88 0.77 -29.38
N TYR A 169 23.51 0.15 -28.26
CA TYR A 169 22.68 0.75 -27.21
C TYR A 169 23.49 1.21 -25.98
N SER A 170 24.81 1.33 -26.10
CA SER A 170 25.64 1.93 -25.04
C SER A 170 25.23 3.39 -24.78
N PRO A 171 25.11 3.85 -23.51
CA PRO A 171 25.48 3.18 -22.26
C PRO A 171 24.32 2.47 -21.52
N TYR A 172 23.19 2.21 -22.19
CA TYR A 172 21.95 1.78 -21.52
C TYR A 172 21.91 0.31 -21.12
N ILE A 173 22.71 -0.57 -21.74
CA ILE A 173 22.81 -1.96 -21.31
C ILE A 173 23.98 -2.10 -20.33
N TRP A 174 23.68 -2.53 -19.10
CA TRP A 174 24.68 -2.76 -18.06
C TRP A 174 25.58 -3.94 -18.42
N ARG A 175 26.89 -3.82 -18.12
CA ARG A 175 27.92 -4.80 -18.51
C ARG A 175 28.49 -5.61 -17.35
N GLY A 176 27.95 -5.49 -16.14
CA GLY A 176 28.38 -6.29 -15.01
C GLY A 176 27.76 -7.69 -15.00
N THR A 177 28.34 -8.59 -14.22
CA THR A 177 27.94 -10.01 -14.13
C THR A 177 27.52 -10.44 -12.72
N HIS A 178 27.59 -9.53 -11.74
CA HIS A 178 27.11 -9.74 -10.38
C HIS A 178 25.66 -9.27 -10.20
N VAL A 179 25.06 -9.55 -9.04
CA VAL A 179 23.79 -8.93 -8.65
C VAL A 179 24.06 -7.50 -8.13
N PRO A 180 23.64 -6.44 -8.83
CA PRO A 180 24.03 -5.07 -8.52
C PRO A 180 23.17 -4.44 -7.42
N THR A 181 23.65 -3.34 -6.87
CA THR A 181 22.83 -2.35 -6.18
C THR A 181 22.04 -1.51 -7.17
N LEU A 182 20.93 -0.93 -6.72
CA LEU A 182 20.06 -0.11 -7.56
C LEU A 182 20.83 1.08 -8.14
N GLY A 183 21.67 1.75 -7.33
CA GLY A 183 22.50 2.87 -7.77
C GLY A 183 23.46 2.54 -8.91
N GLU A 184 23.95 1.31 -9.01
CA GLU A 184 24.82 0.88 -10.12
C GLU A 184 24.07 0.83 -11.46
N VAL A 185 22.76 0.60 -11.44
CA VAL A 185 21.95 0.23 -12.62
C VAL A 185 20.79 1.16 -12.91
N ARG A 186 20.56 2.22 -12.14
CA ARG A 186 19.60 3.26 -12.53
C ARG A 186 19.88 3.79 -13.93
N GLY A 187 18.83 3.95 -14.71
CA GLY A 187 18.87 4.33 -16.12
C GLY A 187 19.36 3.23 -17.07
N LYS A 188 19.49 1.97 -16.61
CA LYS A 188 20.05 0.86 -17.40
C LYS A 188 19.15 -0.37 -17.44
N ILE A 189 19.44 -1.21 -18.42
CA ILE A 189 18.91 -2.56 -18.61
C ILE A 189 19.93 -3.54 -18.00
N VAL A 190 19.47 -4.37 -17.07
CA VAL A 190 20.24 -5.47 -16.47
C VAL A 190 19.84 -6.76 -17.16
N ILE A 191 20.79 -7.40 -17.83
CA ILE A 191 20.53 -8.63 -18.58
C ILE A 191 20.50 -9.82 -17.61
N LEU A 192 19.47 -10.66 -17.73
CA LEU A 192 19.47 -12.02 -17.19
C LEU A 192 19.85 -12.95 -18.35
N ASP A 193 21.07 -13.45 -18.30
CA ASP A 193 21.75 -14.14 -19.40
C ASP A 193 21.34 -15.62 -19.46
N ASP A 194 20.40 -15.92 -20.37
CA ASP A 194 19.82 -17.26 -20.61
C ASP A 194 20.16 -17.77 -22.03
N PHE A 195 21.44 -17.65 -22.41
CA PHE A 195 21.99 -18.21 -23.64
C PHE A 195 23.47 -18.58 -23.48
N ASP A 196 23.99 -19.39 -24.41
CA ASP A 196 25.40 -19.79 -24.41
C ASP A 196 26.32 -18.63 -24.83
N GLY A 197 27.42 -18.46 -24.09
CA GLY A 197 28.41 -17.40 -24.36
C GLY A 197 28.95 -16.78 -23.08
N GLY A 198 28.08 -16.62 -22.06
CA GLY A 198 28.42 -16.13 -20.72
C GLY A 198 28.96 -14.69 -20.70
N ASP A 199 28.92 -14.05 -19.53
CA ASP A 199 29.43 -12.70 -19.27
C ASP A 199 28.64 -11.53 -19.91
N HIS A 200 27.37 -11.76 -20.24
CA HIS A 200 26.49 -10.71 -20.79
C HIS A 200 25.59 -10.04 -19.74
N GLY A 201 25.51 -10.60 -18.53
CA GLY A 201 24.71 -10.11 -17.42
C GLY A 201 24.75 -11.05 -16.22
N ILE A 202 23.69 -11.06 -15.41
CA ILE A 202 23.49 -12.03 -14.34
C ILE A 202 23.18 -13.39 -14.97
N SER A 203 24.00 -14.40 -14.75
CA SER A 203 23.78 -15.74 -15.32
C SER A 203 22.44 -16.33 -14.85
N TRP A 204 21.61 -16.78 -15.79
CA TRP A 204 20.32 -17.43 -15.50
C TRP A 204 20.48 -18.65 -14.58
N ASN A 205 21.56 -19.42 -14.77
CA ASN A 205 21.88 -20.60 -13.96
C ASN A 205 22.21 -20.27 -12.48
N SER A 206 22.45 -19.00 -12.14
CA SER A 206 22.70 -18.56 -10.76
C SER A 206 21.42 -18.18 -10.01
N ILE A 207 20.28 -18.10 -10.70
CA ILE A 207 19.02 -17.63 -10.16
C ILE A 207 18.32 -18.75 -9.38
N ARG A 208 17.69 -18.37 -8.26
CA ARG A 208 16.74 -19.26 -7.55
C ARG A 208 15.43 -19.22 -8.31
N LEU A 209 15.10 -20.30 -9.01
CA LEU A 209 14.01 -20.34 -9.98
C LEU A 209 12.84 -21.23 -9.53
N GLN A 210 11.61 -20.77 -9.74
CA GLN A 210 10.42 -21.63 -9.89
C GLN A 210 9.83 -21.36 -11.27
N ASP A 211 9.83 -22.38 -12.12
CA ASP A 211 9.34 -22.33 -13.51
C ASP A 211 8.65 -23.64 -13.91
N ALA A 212 7.70 -24.09 -13.09
CA ALA A 212 6.84 -25.22 -13.41
C ALA A 212 5.79 -24.81 -14.46
N TRP A 213 6.24 -24.53 -15.67
CA TRP A 213 5.43 -23.96 -16.75
C TRP A 213 4.43 -24.96 -17.37
N GLU A 214 4.60 -26.27 -17.15
CA GLU A 214 3.67 -27.32 -17.63
C GLU A 214 2.58 -27.70 -16.60
N GLU A 215 2.63 -27.15 -15.38
CA GLU A 215 1.67 -27.48 -14.32
C GLU A 215 0.37 -26.68 -14.54
N THR A 216 -0.58 -27.29 -15.24
CA THR A 216 -1.88 -26.66 -15.55
C THR A 216 -2.91 -26.82 -14.44
N ASN A 217 -2.63 -27.58 -13.37
CA ASN A 217 -3.48 -27.57 -12.18
C ASN A 217 -3.20 -26.29 -11.38
N THR A 218 -4.15 -25.34 -11.39
CA THR A 218 -3.97 -24.00 -10.80
C THR A 218 -3.71 -24.05 -9.29
N THR A 219 -4.22 -25.06 -8.57
CA THR A 219 -3.91 -25.27 -7.14
C THR A 219 -2.45 -25.71 -6.94
N ASN A 220 -1.96 -26.67 -7.72
CA ASN A 220 -0.57 -27.13 -7.63
C ASN A 220 0.39 -26.02 -8.06
N LYS A 221 0.11 -25.35 -9.18
CA LYS A 221 0.90 -24.23 -9.69
C LYS A 221 1.01 -23.13 -8.65
N TRP A 222 -0.11 -22.73 -8.05
CA TRP A 222 -0.12 -21.75 -6.97
C TRP A 222 0.68 -22.23 -5.76
N ASN A 223 0.54 -23.48 -5.32
CA ASN A 223 1.31 -24.00 -4.18
C ASN A 223 2.82 -23.92 -4.43
N LEU A 224 3.29 -24.22 -5.65
CA LEU A 224 4.70 -24.08 -6.04
C LEU A 224 5.14 -22.61 -6.00
N ALA A 225 4.35 -21.72 -6.58
CA ALA A 225 4.61 -20.27 -6.58
C ALA A 225 4.64 -19.70 -5.15
N ARG A 226 3.67 -20.06 -4.30
CA ARG A 226 3.60 -19.65 -2.90
C ARG A 226 4.81 -20.13 -2.10
N ASN A 227 5.21 -21.39 -2.27
CA ASN A 227 6.40 -21.91 -1.61
C ASN A 227 7.67 -21.14 -2.03
N HIS A 228 7.74 -20.72 -3.29
CA HIS A 228 8.83 -19.87 -3.76
C HIS A 228 8.77 -18.44 -3.19
N LEU A 229 7.58 -17.84 -3.02
CA LEU A 229 7.42 -16.56 -2.32
C LEU A 229 7.93 -16.65 -0.88
N VAL A 230 7.63 -17.74 -0.16
CA VAL A 230 8.15 -17.99 1.20
C VAL A 230 9.67 -18.11 1.19
N ALA A 231 10.24 -18.83 0.21
CA ALA A 231 11.69 -18.97 0.06
C ALA A 231 12.38 -17.63 -0.29
N ALA A 232 11.78 -16.80 -1.13
CA ALA A 232 12.26 -15.46 -1.42
C ALA A 232 12.17 -14.56 -0.18
N ASN A 233 11.13 -14.70 0.64
CA ASN A 233 10.97 -13.86 1.83
C ASN A 233 12.08 -14.06 2.87
N THR A 234 12.52 -15.31 3.08
CA THR A 234 13.46 -15.69 4.15
C THR A 234 14.86 -16.07 3.65
N GLY A 235 15.02 -16.23 2.33
CA GLY A 235 16.26 -16.68 1.70
C GLY A 235 17.35 -15.62 1.61
N ASP A 236 18.45 -15.97 0.94
CA ASP A 236 19.63 -15.11 0.82
C ASP A 236 19.29 -13.77 0.12
N ILE A 237 19.69 -12.65 0.73
CA ILE A 237 19.45 -11.31 0.19
C ILE A 237 20.32 -11.00 -1.04
N ASN A 238 21.40 -11.74 -1.25
CA ASN A 238 22.32 -11.57 -2.38
C ASN A 238 21.95 -12.41 -3.60
N SER A 239 21.05 -13.37 -3.45
CA SER A 239 20.56 -14.22 -4.53
C SER A 239 19.31 -13.62 -5.17
N LEU A 240 19.21 -13.67 -6.50
CA LEU A 240 17.99 -13.30 -7.21
C LEU A 240 17.00 -14.48 -7.17
N TYR A 241 15.75 -14.19 -6.83
CA TYR A 241 14.64 -15.15 -6.83
C TYR A 241 13.69 -14.76 -7.96
N VAL A 242 13.36 -15.70 -8.85
CA VAL A 242 12.45 -15.50 -9.97
C VAL A 242 11.37 -16.58 -9.93
N ASN A 243 10.13 -16.13 -9.88
CA ASN A 243 8.96 -16.95 -9.66
C ASN A 243 7.96 -16.76 -10.80
N PHE A 244 7.74 -17.79 -11.62
CA PHE A 244 6.75 -17.75 -12.68
C PHE A 244 5.38 -18.20 -12.17
N LEU A 245 4.41 -17.30 -12.23
CA LEU A 245 2.99 -17.64 -12.04
C LEU A 245 2.39 -18.29 -13.29
N SER A 246 2.99 -18.01 -14.46
CA SER A 246 2.55 -18.53 -15.76
C SER A 246 2.69 -20.05 -15.87
N ALA A 247 1.74 -20.66 -16.58
CA ALA A 247 1.83 -22.03 -17.06
C ALA A 247 0.93 -22.21 -18.28
N SER A 248 1.16 -23.30 -19.03
CA SER A 248 0.35 -23.69 -20.17
C SER A 248 0.57 -25.18 -20.47
N GLY A 249 -0.40 -25.83 -21.11
CA GLY A 249 -0.31 -27.21 -21.55
C GLY A 249 -1.71 -27.75 -21.79
N ALA A 250 -1.88 -29.02 -22.16
CA ALA A 250 -3.19 -29.56 -22.55
C ALA A 250 -4.36 -29.32 -21.57
N GLY A 251 -4.08 -29.03 -20.29
CA GLY A 251 -5.08 -28.75 -19.26
C GLY A 251 -5.53 -27.29 -19.09
N GLY A 252 -4.94 -26.29 -19.76
CA GLY A 252 -5.39 -24.89 -19.63
C GLY A 252 -4.49 -23.87 -20.32
N THR A 253 -5.09 -22.85 -20.97
CA THR A 253 -4.39 -21.77 -21.68
C THR A 253 -3.67 -20.83 -20.70
N PRO A 254 -2.64 -20.09 -21.13
CA PRO A 254 -2.03 -19.01 -20.35
C PRO A 254 -3.07 -18.11 -19.65
N ALA A 255 -4.05 -17.60 -20.41
CA ALA A 255 -5.10 -16.74 -19.87
C ALA A 255 -5.95 -17.45 -18.80
N GLY A 256 -6.38 -18.69 -19.05
CA GLY A 256 -7.22 -19.44 -18.11
C GLY A 256 -6.50 -19.81 -16.82
N ILE A 257 -5.19 -20.07 -16.88
CA ILE A 257 -4.37 -20.34 -15.69
C ILE A 257 -4.07 -19.03 -14.94
N ALA A 258 -3.76 -17.96 -15.66
CA ALA A 258 -3.46 -16.66 -15.09
C ALA A 258 -4.65 -16.10 -14.29
N ASP A 259 -5.88 -16.28 -14.76
CA ASP A 259 -7.11 -15.86 -14.07
C ASP A 259 -7.11 -16.36 -12.60
N ASP A 260 -6.96 -17.68 -12.40
CA ASP A 260 -6.95 -18.30 -11.09
C ASP A 260 -5.65 -18.03 -10.27
N VAL A 261 -4.48 -18.13 -10.90
CA VAL A 261 -3.20 -18.07 -10.18
C VAL A 261 -2.87 -16.63 -9.77
N ASN A 262 -3.20 -15.65 -10.60
CA ASN A 262 -3.01 -14.24 -10.26
C ASN A 262 -3.94 -13.81 -9.12
N GLU A 263 -5.19 -14.29 -9.09
CA GLU A 263 -6.12 -14.02 -7.99
C GLU A 263 -5.55 -14.55 -6.66
N GLN A 264 -5.13 -15.81 -6.65
CA GLN A 264 -4.52 -16.44 -5.48
C GLN A 264 -3.25 -15.69 -5.02
N ALA A 265 -2.44 -15.23 -5.97
CA ALA A 265 -1.26 -14.42 -5.69
C ALA A 265 -1.62 -13.08 -5.04
N LEU A 266 -2.60 -12.35 -5.61
CA LEU A 266 -3.05 -11.08 -5.05
C LEU A 266 -3.55 -11.25 -3.62
N HIS A 267 -4.46 -12.19 -3.37
CA HIS A 267 -5.00 -12.46 -2.04
C HIS A 267 -3.90 -12.82 -1.03
N TYR A 268 -2.94 -13.64 -1.43
CA TYR A 268 -1.81 -13.98 -0.57
C TYR A 268 -0.92 -12.77 -0.26
N LEU A 269 -0.59 -11.95 -1.26
CA LEU A 269 0.26 -10.77 -1.08
C LEU A 269 -0.38 -9.69 -0.21
N MET A 270 -1.71 -9.62 -0.16
CA MET A 270 -2.48 -8.72 0.69
C MET A 270 -2.46 -9.13 2.17
N GLY A 271 -2.66 -10.42 2.46
CA GLY A 271 -2.79 -10.92 3.84
C GLY A 271 -1.50 -11.45 4.47
N ALA A 272 -0.58 -12.00 3.67
CA ALA A 272 0.58 -12.70 4.20
C ALA A 272 1.66 -11.73 4.71
N ASN A 273 2.37 -12.15 5.76
CA ASN A 273 3.58 -11.48 6.25
C ASN A 273 4.80 -11.80 5.36
N VAL A 274 4.69 -11.43 4.08
CA VAL A 274 5.77 -11.44 3.09
C VAL A 274 6.28 -10.02 2.92
N GLN A 275 7.60 -9.86 3.03
CA GLN A 275 8.32 -8.59 2.92
C GLN A 275 9.09 -8.47 1.60
N ARG A 276 9.51 -9.61 1.04
CA ARG A 276 10.22 -9.68 -0.24
C ARG A 276 9.68 -10.82 -1.09
N THR A 277 9.19 -10.50 -2.29
CA THR A 277 8.66 -11.51 -3.23
C THR A 277 9.71 -12.03 -4.22
N GLY A 278 10.82 -11.29 -4.40
CA GLY A 278 11.69 -11.47 -5.57
C GLY A 278 11.01 -10.94 -6.84
N VAL A 279 11.45 -11.44 -8.00
CA VAL A 279 10.80 -11.18 -9.28
C VAL A 279 9.60 -12.11 -9.44
N VAL A 280 8.43 -11.56 -9.72
CA VAL A 280 7.20 -12.33 -9.98
C VAL A 280 6.84 -12.15 -11.45
N MET A 281 7.03 -13.20 -12.25
CA MET A 281 6.76 -13.21 -13.69
C MET A 281 5.34 -13.71 -13.94
N MET A 282 4.52 -12.91 -14.63
CA MET A 282 3.07 -13.11 -14.73
C MET A 282 2.59 -13.08 -16.17
N ASP A 283 1.53 -13.84 -16.46
CA ASP A 283 0.71 -13.67 -17.67
C ASP A 283 -0.46 -12.76 -17.31
N PHE A 284 -0.80 -11.82 -18.20
CA PHE A 284 -1.95 -10.92 -18.09
C PHE A 284 -2.12 -10.25 -16.70
N PRO A 285 -1.09 -9.64 -16.10
CA PRO A 285 -1.20 -9.12 -14.74
C PRO A 285 -2.17 -7.93 -14.67
N GLY A 286 -3.12 -8.02 -13.73
CA GLY A 286 -4.00 -6.90 -13.39
C GLY A 286 -3.33 -5.83 -12.52
N ALA A 287 -3.97 -4.67 -12.44
CA ALA A 287 -3.45 -3.51 -11.72
C ALA A 287 -3.21 -3.75 -10.21
N GLY A 288 -4.12 -4.45 -9.54
CA GLY A 288 -4.00 -4.75 -8.12
C GLY A 288 -2.83 -5.68 -7.79
N LEU A 289 -2.55 -6.67 -8.65
CA LEU A 289 -1.42 -7.58 -8.46
C LEU A 289 -0.08 -6.86 -8.66
N ILE A 290 0.04 -6.02 -9.70
CA ILE A 290 1.21 -5.17 -9.91
C ILE A 290 1.45 -4.27 -8.69
N ASP A 291 0.41 -3.57 -8.24
CA ASP A 291 0.48 -2.64 -7.12
C ASP A 291 0.79 -3.36 -5.80
N ALA A 292 0.25 -4.56 -5.59
CA ALA A 292 0.57 -5.39 -4.42
C ALA A 292 2.06 -5.75 -4.39
N ILE A 293 2.65 -6.12 -5.53
CA ILE A 293 4.10 -6.42 -5.62
C ILE A 293 4.92 -5.14 -5.39
N ILE A 294 4.54 -4.00 -5.99
CA ILE A 294 5.23 -2.71 -5.76
C ILE A 294 5.18 -2.31 -4.29
N ALA A 295 4.02 -2.47 -3.62
CA ALA A 295 3.82 -2.11 -2.22
C ALA A 295 4.72 -2.88 -1.25
N HIS A 296 5.22 -4.07 -1.61
CA HIS A 296 6.22 -4.77 -0.79
C HIS A 296 7.55 -4.02 -0.70
N ASN A 297 7.81 -3.09 -1.61
CA ASN A 297 8.97 -2.22 -1.55
C ASN A 297 8.77 -1.01 -0.60
N PHE A 298 7.55 -0.70 -0.15
CA PHE A 298 7.30 0.48 0.69
C PHE A 298 8.14 0.50 1.98
N ARG A 299 8.46 -0.66 2.54
CA ARG A 299 9.40 -0.84 3.67
C ARG A 299 10.81 -0.30 3.42
N LEU A 300 11.20 -0.09 2.16
CA LEU A 300 12.50 0.43 1.75
C LEU A 300 12.51 1.96 1.62
N ALA A 301 11.34 2.59 1.61
CA ALA A 301 11.26 4.05 1.52
C ALA A 301 11.90 4.68 2.76
N PRO A 302 12.69 5.76 2.60
CA PRO A 302 13.37 6.41 3.72
C PRO A 302 12.40 7.05 4.72
N ASN A 303 11.18 7.37 4.27
CA ASN A 303 10.07 7.83 5.09
C ASN A 303 8.75 7.71 4.30
N ALA A 304 7.63 7.84 5.01
CA ALA A 304 6.30 7.71 4.44
C ALA A 304 6.00 8.76 3.35
N ALA A 305 6.52 9.98 3.49
CA ALA A 305 6.29 11.07 2.55
C ALA A 305 6.90 10.80 1.16
N ALA A 306 7.95 9.99 1.08
CA ALA A 306 8.59 9.63 -0.19
C ALA A 306 7.68 8.79 -1.11
N LEU A 307 6.72 8.05 -0.55
CA LEU A 307 5.80 7.20 -1.31
C LEU A 307 4.75 8.03 -2.09
N GLY A 308 4.27 9.12 -1.49
CA GLY A 308 3.38 10.10 -2.13
C GLY A 308 2.22 9.44 -2.89
N ALA A 309 2.11 9.74 -4.18
CA ALA A 309 1.05 9.25 -5.06
C ALA A 309 1.08 7.73 -5.29
N ASP A 310 2.24 7.06 -5.18
CA ASP A 310 2.31 5.61 -5.39
C ASP A 310 1.54 4.86 -4.29
N PHE A 311 1.61 5.34 -3.05
CA PHE A 311 0.81 4.80 -1.96
C PHE A 311 -0.69 4.96 -2.25
N ALA A 312 -1.10 6.14 -2.73
CA ALA A 312 -2.50 6.42 -3.04
C ALA A 312 -3.04 5.49 -4.13
N THR A 313 -2.31 5.33 -5.24
CA THR A 313 -2.68 4.42 -6.34
C THR A 313 -2.74 2.97 -5.86
N ALA A 314 -1.69 2.50 -5.19
CA ALA A 314 -1.63 1.12 -4.72
C ALA A 314 -2.72 0.80 -3.69
N PHE A 315 -2.92 1.68 -2.71
CA PHE A 315 -3.99 1.53 -1.71
C PHE A 315 -5.35 1.48 -2.39
N ASN A 316 -5.60 2.36 -3.36
CA ASN A 316 -6.86 2.39 -4.08
C ASN A 316 -7.09 1.07 -4.81
N ASN A 317 -6.16 0.62 -5.65
CA ASN A 317 -6.29 -0.62 -6.44
C ASN A 317 -6.33 -1.90 -5.59
N ILE A 318 -5.60 -1.95 -4.49
CA ILE A 318 -5.63 -3.08 -3.55
C ILE A 318 -6.95 -3.12 -2.76
N SER A 319 -7.55 -1.96 -2.48
CA SER A 319 -8.83 -1.92 -1.75
C SER A 319 -10.00 -2.59 -2.48
N TYR A 320 -9.88 -2.79 -3.80
CA TYR A 320 -10.83 -3.56 -4.60
C TYR A 320 -10.77 -5.07 -4.31
N GLY A 321 -9.61 -5.57 -3.83
CA GLY A 321 -9.42 -6.97 -3.47
C GLY A 321 -9.83 -7.28 -2.03
N TRP A 322 -10.16 -6.27 -1.22
CA TRP A 322 -10.61 -6.55 0.14
C TRP A 322 -12.05 -7.01 0.13
N HIS A 323 -12.24 -8.24 0.57
CA HIS A 323 -13.54 -8.90 0.55
C HIS A 323 -13.96 -9.29 1.97
N GLY A 324 -15.15 -9.85 2.08
CA GLY A 324 -15.77 -10.14 3.37
C GLY A 324 -17.00 -10.96 3.12
N ASP A 325 -17.11 -12.04 3.89
CA ASP A 325 -18.14 -13.05 3.74
C ASP A 325 -19.16 -12.94 4.87
N GLY A 326 -20.41 -13.30 4.59
CA GLY A 326 -21.48 -13.24 5.58
C GLY A 326 -21.85 -11.81 5.99
N ASP A 327 -22.16 -11.63 7.28
CA ASP A 327 -22.80 -10.43 7.83
C ASP A 327 -21.81 -9.39 8.40
N ASP A 328 -20.49 -9.64 8.32
CA ASP A 328 -19.44 -8.81 8.93
C ASP A 328 -18.51 -8.14 7.89
N LYS A 329 -18.99 -7.96 6.66
CA LYS A 329 -18.19 -7.54 5.49
C LYS A 329 -17.32 -6.30 5.67
N ALA A 330 -17.79 -5.28 6.38
CA ALA A 330 -17.01 -4.07 6.63
C ALA A 330 -15.90 -4.34 7.67
N ARG A 331 -16.15 -5.20 8.66
CA ARG A 331 -15.15 -5.61 9.65
C ARG A 331 -14.03 -6.40 8.99
N ASP A 332 -14.36 -7.34 8.11
CA ASP A 332 -13.35 -8.14 7.41
C ASP A 332 -12.46 -7.25 6.53
N ARG A 333 -13.06 -6.32 5.77
CA ARG A 333 -12.32 -5.29 5.00
C ARG A 333 -11.40 -4.43 5.87
N VAL A 334 -11.85 -4.02 7.06
CA VAL A 334 -10.98 -3.29 8.01
C VAL A 334 -9.79 -4.13 8.44
N ILE A 335 -10.02 -5.42 8.75
CA ILE A 335 -8.97 -6.34 9.19
C ILE A 335 -7.96 -6.56 8.07
N GLU A 336 -8.41 -6.85 6.85
CA GLU A 336 -7.55 -7.07 5.69
C GLU A 336 -6.74 -5.81 5.35
N ALA A 337 -7.40 -4.64 5.31
CA ALA A 337 -6.74 -3.37 5.05
C ALA A 337 -5.68 -3.02 6.10
N ARG A 338 -6.02 -3.17 7.39
CA ARG A 338 -5.08 -2.92 8.47
C ARG A 338 -3.90 -3.90 8.42
N THR A 339 -4.17 -5.17 8.20
CA THR A 339 -3.14 -6.21 8.10
C THR A 339 -2.16 -5.92 6.97
N PHE A 340 -2.69 -5.55 5.79
CA PHE A 340 -1.86 -5.14 4.66
C PHE A 340 -0.96 -3.96 5.04
N LEU A 341 -1.51 -2.88 5.59
CA LEU A 341 -0.77 -1.68 5.95
C LEU A 341 0.31 -1.95 7.00
N GLU A 342 -0.01 -2.71 8.04
CA GLU A 342 0.94 -3.07 9.10
C GLU A 342 2.07 -3.98 8.59
N HIS A 343 1.79 -4.85 7.63
CA HIS A 343 2.82 -5.68 7.01
C HIS A 343 3.71 -4.90 6.04
N LYS A 344 3.16 -3.99 5.22
CA LYS A 344 3.97 -3.29 4.20
C LYS A 344 4.68 -2.05 4.73
N LEU A 345 4.14 -1.43 5.77
CA LEU A 345 4.65 -0.23 6.43
C LEU A 345 4.66 -0.42 7.96
N PRO A 346 5.52 -1.33 8.47
CA PRO A 346 5.60 -1.63 9.89
C PRO A 346 6.13 -0.43 10.70
N GLY A 347 5.76 -0.37 11.98
CA GLY A 347 6.19 0.70 12.89
C GLY A 347 5.36 1.99 12.79
N MET A 348 4.29 2.00 12.01
CA MET A 348 3.32 3.07 11.94
C MET A 348 2.02 2.69 12.66
N TYR A 349 1.38 3.64 13.34
CA TYR A 349 0.06 3.43 13.93
C TYR A 349 -1.03 3.69 12.90
N TRP A 350 -1.48 2.62 12.24
CA TRP A 350 -2.51 2.69 11.20
C TRP A 350 -3.92 2.73 11.77
N HIS A 351 -4.71 3.66 11.26
CA HIS A 351 -6.14 3.77 11.48
C HIS A 351 -6.84 3.49 10.16
N VAL A 352 -7.86 2.65 10.19
CA VAL A 352 -8.65 2.29 9.01
C VAL A 352 -10.12 2.53 9.31
N ILE A 353 -10.85 3.14 8.38
CA ILE A 353 -12.31 3.30 8.43
C ILE A 353 -12.87 2.68 7.15
N VAL A 354 -13.91 1.86 7.28
CA VAL A 354 -14.66 1.30 6.16
C VAL A 354 -16.12 1.67 6.29
N SER A 355 -16.70 2.17 5.20
CA SER A 355 -18.12 2.51 5.12
C SER A 355 -18.74 1.86 3.89
N GLY A 356 -19.82 1.13 4.12
CA GLY A 356 -20.73 0.53 3.14
C GLY A 356 -21.93 1.41 2.78
N THR A 357 -21.99 2.66 3.28
CA THR A 357 -22.95 3.67 2.80
C THR A 357 -22.27 4.81 2.06
N GLN A 358 -22.81 5.18 0.90
CA GLN A 358 -22.32 6.30 0.10
C GLN A 358 -22.93 7.63 0.54
N GLY A 359 -22.24 8.73 0.28
CA GLY A 359 -22.75 10.10 0.46
C GLY A 359 -22.52 10.70 1.85
N SER A 360 -22.26 12.01 1.88
CA SER A 360 -21.95 12.80 3.07
C SER A 360 -23.10 12.88 4.08
N ASP A 361 -24.34 12.68 3.62
CA ASP A 361 -25.52 12.56 4.46
C ASP A 361 -25.49 11.32 5.36
N ASN A 362 -24.83 10.25 4.91
CA ASN A 362 -24.86 8.95 5.58
C ASN A 362 -23.62 8.69 6.42
N TRP A 363 -22.47 9.25 6.07
CA TRP A 363 -21.28 9.17 6.90
C TRP A 363 -20.33 10.33 6.61
N GLY A 364 -19.48 10.64 7.59
CA GLY A 364 -18.39 11.59 7.42
C GLY A 364 -17.40 11.47 8.57
N TYR A 365 -16.21 11.98 8.36
CA TYR A 365 -15.15 11.91 9.36
C TYR A 365 -14.27 13.15 9.29
N SER A 366 -13.54 13.41 10.37
CA SER A 366 -12.46 14.38 10.43
C SER A 366 -11.30 13.71 11.16
N ALA A 367 -10.19 13.50 10.46
CA ALA A 367 -9.01 12.81 10.99
C ALA A 367 -7.80 13.75 11.05
N THR A 368 -6.96 13.55 12.05
CA THR A 368 -5.64 14.20 12.15
C THR A 368 -4.58 13.14 11.86
N HIS A 369 -3.72 13.36 10.86
CA HIS A 369 -2.69 12.41 10.43
C HIS A 369 -1.33 13.11 10.27
N TYR A 370 -0.24 12.36 10.41
CA TYR A 370 1.14 12.89 10.36
C TYR A 370 1.99 12.29 9.24
N GLY A 371 1.35 11.61 8.29
CA GLY A 371 1.99 10.99 7.15
C GLY A 371 1.00 10.66 6.04
N LEU A 372 1.03 9.40 5.61
CA LEU A 372 0.17 8.84 4.59
C LEU A 372 -1.30 8.91 5.01
N TYR A 373 -2.12 9.27 4.04
CA TYR A 373 -3.56 9.32 4.13
C TYR A 373 -4.10 8.99 2.75
N GLN A 374 -5.09 8.11 2.69
CA GLN A 374 -5.84 7.86 1.47
C GLN A 374 -7.28 7.49 1.78
N LYS A 375 -8.20 8.03 1.00
CA LYS A 375 -9.57 7.50 0.86
C LYS A 375 -9.66 6.80 -0.49
N SER A 376 -10.08 5.54 -0.50
CA SER A 376 -10.32 4.78 -1.72
C SER A 376 -11.55 5.32 -2.45
N ASP A 377 -11.65 4.99 -3.73
CA ASP A 377 -12.88 5.09 -4.49
C ASP A 377 -13.99 4.24 -3.87
N TRP A 378 -15.20 4.44 -4.37
CA TRP A 378 -16.36 3.63 -4.02
C TRP A 378 -16.37 2.35 -4.87
N VAL A 379 -16.18 1.20 -4.22
CA VAL A 379 -15.93 -0.08 -4.87
C VAL A 379 -16.66 -1.18 -4.15
N ASP A 380 -17.37 -2.02 -4.91
CA ASP A 380 -18.09 -3.18 -4.38
C ASP A 380 -19.00 -2.82 -3.17
N GLY A 381 -19.56 -1.61 -3.21
CA GLY A 381 -20.41 -1.10 -2.14
C GLY A 381 -19.68 -0.55 -0.91
N TYR A 382 -18.34 -0.40 -0.93
CA TYR A 382 -17.56 0.13 0.19
C TYR A 382 -16.58 1.24 -0.23
N SER A 383 -16.19 2.06 0.75
CA SER A 383 -15.03 2.95 0.67
C SER A 383 -14.19 2.80 1.93
N HIS A 384 -12.87 2.87 1.74
CA HIS A 384 -11.86 2.66 2.76
C HIS A 384 -11.10 3.97 2.99
N VAL A 385 -10.81 4.29 4.23
CA VAL A 385 -9.94 5.41 4.60
C VAL A 385 -8.83 4.85 5.44
N ALA A 386 -7.58 5.10 5.05
CA ALA A 386 -6.42 4.73 5.83
C ALA A 386 -5.56 5.95 6.10
N PHE A 387 -5.06 6.05 7.33
CA PHE A 387 -4.10 7.07 7.70
C PHE A 387 -3.23 6.63 8.86
N ASN A 388 -2.00 7.16 8.92
CA ASN A 388 -1.06 6.82 10.00
C ASN A 388 -0.84 7.98 10.98
N THR A 389 -0.52 7.62 12.23
CA THR A 389 -0.20 8.56 13.31
C THR A 389 1.16 8.24 13.94
N LEU A 390 1.74 9.21 14.65
CA LEU A 390 3.06 9.09 15.28
C LEU A 390 3.03 8.29 16.59
N SER A 391 1.88 8.24 17.24
CA SER A 391 1.70 7.60 18.55
C SER A 391 0.24 7.14 18.69
N ALA A 392 0.05 6.12 19.52
CA ALA A 392 -1.25 5.63 19.99
C ALA A 392 -1.67 6.23 21.35
N ASP A 393 -0.84 7.08 21.96
CA ASP A 393 -1.04 7.54 23.33
C ASP A 393 -2.04 8.70 23.43
N SER A 394 -2.94 8.64 24.43
CA SER A 394 -3.92 9.68 24.74
C SER A 394 -3.69 10.20 26.16
N ALA A 395 -3.75 11.52 26.33
CA ALA A 395 -3.75 12.14 27.65
C ALA A 395 -5.16 12.25 28.24
N VAL A 396 -6.21 12.22 27.42
CA VAL A 396 -7.61 12.18 27.89
C VAL A 396 -8.02 10.74 28.18
N SER A 397 -8.67 10.49 29.33
CA SER A 397 -9.23 9.18 29.66
C SER A 397 -10.54 8.89 28.93
N GLU A 398 -10.85 7.61 28.71
CA GLU A 398 -12.09 7.21 28.03
C GLU A 398 -13.36 7.65 28.77
N SER A 399 -13.35 7.60 30.10
CA SER A 399 -14.48 8.02 30.94
C SER A 399 -14.77 9.52 30.78
N PHE A 400 -13.73 10.35 30.75
CA PHE A 400 -13.88 11.79 30.58
C PHE A 400 -14.26 12.15 29.14
N LEU A 401 -13.68 11.46 28.16
CA LEU A 401 -14.09 11.59 26.76
C LEU A 401 -15.59 11.27 26.61
N ALA A 402 -16.05 10.15 27.18
CA ALA A 402 -17.47 9.77 27.13
C ALA A 402 -18.38 10.88 27.68
N SER A 403 -18.09 11.37 28.88
CA SER A 403 -18.86 12.46 29.51
C SER A 403 -18.88 13.72 28.65
N TYR A 404 -17.73 14.12 28.09
CA TYR A 404 -17.65 15.30 27.23
C TYR A 404 -18.49 15.14 25.95
N ILE A 405 -18.33 14.02 25.23
CA ILE A 405 -19.06 13.74 23.97
C ILE A 405 -20.56 13.68 24.23
N ASP A 406 -20.99 13.08 25.34
CA ASP A 406 -22.40 13.00 25.73
C ASP A 406 -23.06 14.37 25.87
N GLY A 407 -22.32 15.34 26.40
CA GLY A 407 -22.76 16.74 26.48
C GLY A 407 -22.79 17.48 25.15
N GLN A 408 -22.10 16.99 24.11
CA GLN A 408 -22.01 17.69 22.81
C GLN A 408 -23.06 17.23 21.80
N VAL A 409 -23.31 15.92 21.70
CA VAL A 409 -24.00 15.29 20.55
C VAL A 409 -25.41 15.81 20.30
N GLY A 410 -26.15 16.19 21.36
CA GLY A 410 -27.54 16.68 21.25
C GLY A 410 -27.70 18.03 20.54
N SER A 411 -26.61 18.79 20.38
CA SER A 411 -26.63 20.11 19.72
C SER A 411 -26.06 20.11 18.30
N LEU A 412 -25.61 18.96 17.81
CA LEU A 412 -25.06 18.80 16.46
C LEU A 412 -26.21 18.69 15.45
N SER A 413 -26.02 19.22 14.24
CA SER A 413 -27.05 19.23 13.19
C SER A 413 -26.47 19.05 11.78
N GLY A 414 -27.35 18.81 10.80
CA GLY A 414 -26.97 18.59 9.40
C GLY A 414 -26.63 17.14 9.06
N SER A 415 -25.92 16.95 7.94
CA SER A 415 -25.40 15.68 7.45
C SER A 415 -24.42 15.03 8.43
N ALA A 416 -24.12 13.74 8.26
CA ALA A 416 -23.10 13.05 9.05
C ALA A 416 -21.73 13.76 8.93
N GLU A 417 -21.36 14.24 7.74
CA GLU A 417 -20.16 15.06 7.54
C GLU A 417 -20.17 16.37 8.34
N ASN A 418 -21.29 17.13 8.29
CA ASN A 418 -21.42 18.38 9.05
C ASN A 418 -21.30 18.14 10.56
N ARG A 419 -21.89 17.04 11.04
CA ARG A 419 -21.83 16.63 12.45
C ARG A 419 -20.42 16.23 12.87
N ALA A 420 -19.70 15.49 12.01
CA ALA A 420 -18.31 15.12 12.25
C ALA A 420 -17.40 16.35 12.35
N ALA A 421 -17.56 17.32 11.44
CA ALA A 421 -16.79 18.56 11.46
C ALA A 421 -17.06 19.41 12.72
N GLN A 422 -18.33 19.58 13.11
CA GLN A 422 -18.72 20.30 14.32
C GLN A 422 -18.14 19.66 15.58
N LEU A 423 -18.29 18.34 15.74
CA LEU A 423 -17.78 17.64 16.91
C LEU A 423 -16.26 17.67 16.96
N ALA A 424 -15.58 17.50 15.82
CA ALA A 424 -14.12 17.59 15.74
C ALA A 424 -13.61 18.98 16.14
N SER A 425 -14.28 20.05 15.73
CA SER A 425 -13.94 21.41 16.16
C SER A 425 -14.04 21.59 17.68
N ARG A 426 -15.08 21.03 18.30
CA ARG A 426 -15.31 21.15 19.75
C ARG A 426 -14.28 20.37 20.56
N VAL A 427 -14.04 19.12 20.17
CA VAL A 427 -13.06 18.24 20.82
C VAL A 427 -11.64 18.81 20.71
N ARG A 428 -11.24 19.30 19.53
CA ARG A 428 -9.93 19.94 19.35
C ARG A 428 -9.78 21.25 20.13
N ALA A 429 -10.86 22.03 20.26
CA ALA A 429 -10.83 23.24 21.09
C ALA A 429 -10.71 22.92 22.58
N ARG A 430 -11.36 21.84 23.05
CA ARG A 430 -11.32 21.43 24.45
C ARG A 430 -10.00 20.75 24.84
N PHE A 431 -9.44 19.97 23.91
CA PHE A 431 -8.25 19.15 24.12
C PHE A 431 -7.20 19.42 23.01
N PRO A 432 -6.61 20.62 22.96
CA PRO A 432 -5.71 21.02 21.87
C PRO A 432 -4.34 20.34 21.93
N PHE A 433 -4.03 19.69 23.04
CA PHE A 433 -2.73 19.05 23.33
C PHE A 433 -2.62 17.62 22.79
N GLN A 434 -3.62 17.12 22.08
CA GLN A 434 -3.58 15.82 21.41
C GLN A 434 -4.36 15.86 20.09
N SER A 435 -4.13 14.85 19.27
CA SER A 435 -4.79 14.69 17.99
C SER A 435 -6.08 13.88 18.13
N TRP A 436 -7.00 14.13 17.21
CA TRP A 436 -8.35 13.55 17.25
C TRP A 436 -8.80 13.08 15.88
N THR A 437 -9.49 11.93 15.89
CA THR A 437 -10.39 11.56 14.82
C THR A 437 -11.83 11.46 15.32
N VAL A 438 -12.74 11.97 14.51
CA VAL A 438 -14.18 11.86 14.68
C VAL A 438 -14.75 11.19 13.45
N LEU A 439 -15.59 10.17 13.65
CA LEU A 439 -16.36 9.48 12.63
C LEU A 439 -17.83 9.53 13.02
N VAL A 440 -18.67 10.00 12.11
CA VAL A 440 -20.12 10.01 12.27
C VAL A 440 -20.73 9.16 11.17
N LYS A 441 -21.64 8.26 11.57
CA LYS A 441 -22.31 7.32 10.68
C LYS A 441 -23.81 7.32 10.98
N ARG A 442 -24.62 7.57 9.97
CA ARG A 442 -26.07 7.43 10.04
C ARG A 442 -26.48 5.96 9.98
N SER A 443 -27.60 5.61 10.61
CA SER A 443 -28.20 4.28 10.56
C SER A 443 -28.47 3.83 9.10
N PRO A 444 -28.48 2.51 8.82
CA PRO A 444 -28.27 1.41 9.76
C PRO A 444 -26.80 1.23 10.17
N GLY A 445 -26.60 0.79 11.41
CA GLY A 445 -25.31 0.35 11.93
C GLY A 445 -25.05 -1.13 11.68
N GLY A 446 -23.98 -1.67 12.27
CA GLY A 446 -23.58 -3.08 12.16
C GLY A 446 -22.33 -3.28 11.30
N PHE A 447 -21.60 -4.36 11.59
CA PHE A 447 -20.33 -4.69 10.94
C PHE A 447 -20.44 -5.09 9.47
N ASN A 448 -21.65 -5.35 8.97
CA ASN A 448 -21.87 -5.43 7.53
C ASN A 448 -21.64 -4.09 6.82
N ASN A 449 -21.93 -2.98 7.50
CA ASN A 449 -22.07 -1.67 6.86
C ASN A 449 -20.98 -0.66 7.23
N TRP A 450 -20.33 -0.82 8.38
CA TRP A 450 -19.19 0.01 8.72
C TRP A 450 -18.35 -0.65 9.79
N ALA A 451 -17.05 -0.38 9.75
CA ALA A 451 -16.13 -0.75 10.79
C ALA A 451 -14.97 0.23 10.78
N TYR A 452 -14.21 0.29 11.86
CA TYR A 452 -13.01 1.10 11.94
C TYR A 452 -12.07 0.54 13.00
N THR A 453 -10.78 0.82 12.85
CA THR A 453 -9.79 0.65 13.90
C THR A 453 -9.46 1.98 14.54
N TYR A 454 -8.99 1.93 15.77
CA TYR A 454 -8.63 3.11 16.54
C TYR A 454 -7.42 2.81 17.42
N TRP A 455 -6.79 3.89 17.89
CA TRP A 455 -5.74 3.87 18.89
C TRP A 455 -6.04 4.92 19.95
N GLY A 456 -5.48 4.74 21.15
CA GLY A 456 -5.66 5.66 22.27
C GLY A 456 -7.06 5.61 22.87
N ALA A 457 -7.47 6.71 23.49
CA ALA A 457 -8.78 6.77 24.16
C ALA A 457 -9.89 6.82 23.12
N HIS A 458 -10.89 5.96 23.28
CA HIS A 458 -12.00 5.84 22.34
C HIS A 458 -13.34 5.92 23.05
N TYR A 459 -14.32 6.51 22.37
CA TYR A 459 -15.71 6.45 22.79
C TYR A 459 -16.62 6.40 21.57
N MET A 460 -17.61 5.52 21.59
CA MET A 460 -18.65 5.45 20.57
C MET A 460 -20.03 5.38 21.19
N ARG A 461 -20.96 6.17 20.65
CA ARG A 461 -22.37 6.10 21.03
C ARG A 461 -23.32 6.39 19.89
N TRP A 462 -24.54 5.91 20.03
CA TRP A 462 -25.68 6.36 19.25
C TRP A 462 -26.38 7.55 19.91
N HIS A 463 -26.85 8.48 19.09
CA HIS A 463 -27.76 9.55 19.48
C HIS A 463 -28.68 9.87 18.30
N GLY A 464 -29.99 9.58 18.46
CA GLY A 464 -30.94 9.59 17.35
C GLY A 464 -30.58 8.50 16.31
N ASP A 465 -30.55 8.88 15.04
CA ASP A 465 -30.20 8.01 13.91
C ASP A 465 -28.71 8.05 13.55
N HIS A 466 -27.84 8.63 14.38
CA HIS A 466 -26.40 8.75 14.12
C HIS A 466 -25.56 8.09 15.22
N ALA A 467 -24.53 7.36 14.81
CA ALA A 467 -23.41 6.94 15.64
C ALA A 467 -22.29 7.97 15.57
N TYR A 468 -21.66 8.24 16.71
CA TYR A 468 -20.51 9.13 16.86
C TYR A 468 -19.40 8.31 17.49
N ALA A 469 -18.34 8.05 16.73
CA ALA A 469 -17.11 7.44 17.21
C ALA A 469 -16.02 8.50 17.27
N VAL A 470 -15.38 8.66 18.42
CA VAL A 470 -14.32 9.65 18.64
C VAL A 470 -13.17 8.94 19.31
N TRP A 471 -11.96 9.16 18.80
CA TRP A 471 -10.76 8.68 19.46
C TRP A 471 -9.63 9.69 19.40
N GLY A 472 -8.84 9.70 20.47
CA GLY A 472 -7.74 10.63 20.69
C GLY A 472 -6.41 9.91 20.83
N TYR A 473 -5.36 10.52 20.29
CA TYR A 473 -4.01 9.94 20.20
C TYR A 473 -2.97 11.04 19.99
N GLY A 474 -1.69 10.69 20.10
CA GLY A 474 -0.59 11.64 19.88
C GLY A 474 -0.62 12.81 20.87
N ALA A 475 -0.74 12.50 22.17
CA ALA A 475 -0.53 13.49 23.23
C ALA A 475 0.85 14.15 23.09
N GLN A 476 0.88 15.48 23.14
CA GLN A 476 2.09 16.29 23.02
C GLN A 476 2.96 16.21 24.30
N ASP A 477 4.27 16.39 24.18
CA ASP A 477 5.13 16.42 25.36
C ASP A 477 4.74 17.56 26.32
N GLY A 478 4.68 17.27 27.62
CA GLY A 478 4.33 18.22 28.67
C GLY A 478 4.02 17.56 30.01
N VAL A 479 3.66 18.39 31.00
CA VAL A 479 3.16 17.96 32.30
C VAL A 479 1.64 18.01 32.29
N TYR A 480 0.99 16.90 32.58
CA TYR A 480 -0.46 16.76 32.61
C TYR A 480 -0.95 16.61 34.04
N LEU A 481 -1.82 17.52 34.48
CA LEU A 481 -2.51 17.41 35.77
C LEU A 481 -3.93 16.91 35.54
N TYR A 482 -4.37 15.99 36.38
CA TYR A 482 -5.66 15.31 36.29
C TYR A 482 -6.47 15.55 37.54
N GLU A 483 -7.78 15.75 37.37
CA GLU A 483 -8.71 16.07 38.45
C GLU A 483 -8.86 14.92 39.45
N HIS A 484 -8.68 13.68 38.99
CA HIS A 484 -8.84 12.49 39.80
C HIS A 484 -7.60 11.61 39.74
N ALA A 485 -7.47 10.72 40.71
CA ALA A 485 -6.48 9.65 40.67
C ALA A 485 -6.71 8.72 39.46
N GLY A 486 -5.66 8.00 39.04
CA GLY A 486 -5.67 7.10 37.89
C GLY A 486 -5.75 7.81 36.55
N TYR A 487 -5.30 9.08 36.48
CA TYR A 487 -5.34 9.93 35.27
C TYR A 487 -6.76 10.11 34.73
N GLN A 488 -7.73 10.29 35.64
CA GLN A 488 -9.15 10.43 35.32
C GLN A 488 -9.64 11.87 35.54
N GLY A 489 -10.85 12.15 35.06
CA GLY A 489 -11.49 13.45 35.21
C GLY A 489 -10.90 14.50 34.27
N ASP A 490 -11.12 15.77 34.62
CA ASP A 490 -10.61 16.87 33.82
C ASP A 490 -9.07 16.86 33.75
N VAL A 491 -8.53 17.39 32.65
CA VAL A 491 -7.08 17.38 32.38
C VAL A 491 -6.63 18.68 31.73
N ILE A 492 -5.46 19.17 32.17
CA ILE A 492 -4.74 20.29 31.55
C ILE A 492 -3.30 19.89 31.24
N GLN A 493 -2.76 20.44 30.14
CA GLN A 493 -1.35 20.32 29.79
C GLN A 493 -0.62 21.61 30.15
N LEU A 494 0.56 21.48 30.76
CA LEU A 494 1.44 22.57 31.16
C LEU A 494 2.85 22.29 30.61
N THR A 495 3.35 23.21 29.77
CA THR A 495 4.67 23.10 29.14
C THR A 495 5.68 24.11 29.68
N GLY A 496 5.26 24.98 30.60
CA GLY A 496 6.08 25.98 31.24
C GLY A 496 5.55 26.37 32.62
N PRO A 497 6.31 27.19 33.36
CA PRO A 497 5.93 27.60 34.70
C PRO A 497 4.55 28.28 34.72
N THR A 498 3.73 27.92 35.70
CA THR A 498 2.37 28.43 35.89
C THR A 498 2.24 28.93 37.31
N TYR A 499 2.14 30.25 37.46
CA TYR A 499 2.10 30.94 38.74
C TYR A 499 0.77 30.74 39.48
N GLU A 500 -0.33 30.56 38.74
CA GLU A 500 -1.68 30.42 39.31
C GLU A 500 -2.48 29.42 38.46
N LEU A 501 -2.78 28.24 38.99
CA LEU A 501 -3.61 27.22 38.34
C LEU A 501 -5.07 27.67 38.24
N GLY A 502 -5.51 28.59 39.10
CA GLY A 502 -6.81 29.26 38.99
C GLY A 502 -7.02 29.95 37.63
N SER A 503 -5.98 30.57 37.07
CA SER A 503 -6.02 31.18 35.73
C SER A 503 -6.27 30.16 34.60
N ARG A 504 -6.05 28.87 34.88
CA ARG A 504 -6.28 27.74 33.98
C ARG A 504 -7.54 26.93 34.34
N GLY A 505 -8.29 27.35 35.36
CA GLY A 505 -9.48 26.64 35.85
C GLY A 505 -9.18 25.33 36.59
N PHE A 506 -7.97 25.19 37.15
CA PHE A 506 -7.48 23.93 37.74
C PHE A 506 -6.90 24.08 39.15
N ASN A 507 -7.27 25.14 39.86
CA ASN A 507 -6.86 25.35 41.26
C ASN A 507 -7.47 24.27 42.14
N ASP A 508 -6.68 23.67 43.03
CA ASP A 508 -7.16 22.73 44.05
C ASP A 508 -7.96 21.56 43.45
N ARG A 509 -7.54 21.08 42.27
CA ARG A 509 -8.20 19.97 41.56
C ARG A 509 -7.27 18.80 41.25
N ALA A 510 -5.95 19.00 41.25
CA ALA A 510 -5.05 17.95 40.81
C ALA A 510 -4.99 16.79 41.83
N SER A 511 -5.20 15.56 41.35
CA SER A 511 -5.12 14.32 42.12
C SER A 511 -4.24 13.24 41.46
N SER A 512 -3.81 13.45 40.21
CA SER A 512 -2.72 12.68 39.58
C SER A 512 -1.96 13.51 38.55
N VAL A 513 -0.75 13.07 38.19
CA VAL A 513 0.14 13.79 37.27
C VAL A 513 0.86 12.83 36.33
N ARG A 514 0.87 13.17 35.04
CA ARG A 514 1.60 12.42 34.00
C ARG A 514 2.61 13.33 33.30
N LEU A 515 3.81 12.84 33.09
CA LEU A 515 4.87 13.48 32.33
C LEU A 515 4.99 12.77 30.97
N ILE A 516 4.83 13.53 29.89
CA ILE A 516 5.04 13.04 28.52
C ILE A 516 6.25 13.78 27.95
N GLY A 517 7.22 13.04 27.41
CA GLY A 517 8.52 13.58 27.01
C GLY A 517 9.43 13.90 28.19
N ASN A 518 10.52 14.63 27.92
CA ASN A 518 11.56 14.92 28.92
C ASN A 518 11.17 16.11 29.82
N TYR A 519 10.17 15.91 30.67
CA TYR A 519 9.70 16.91 31.62
C TYR A 519 9.92 16.47 33.05
N ARG A 520 10.03 17.46 33.93
CA ARG A 520 9.92 17.34 35.39
C ARG A 520 9.22 18.58 35.94
N ALA A 521 8.63 18.46 37.12
CA ALA A 521 7.86 19.56 37.71
C ALA A 521 8.01 19.65 39.23
N ASN A 522 7.77 20.83 39.79
CA ASN A 522 7.44 21.01 41.21
C ASN A 522 6.00 21.50 41.31
N ILE A 523 5.14 20.72 41.95
CA ILE A 523 3.75 21.11 42.25
C ILE A 523 3.76 21.86 43.59
N TRP A 524 3.10 23.01 43.67
CA TRP A 524 3.10 23.86 44.86
C TRP A 524 1.69 24.05 45.42
N GLN A 525 1.60 24.07 46.75
CA GLN A 525 0.33 24.19 47.49
C GLN A 525 -0.34 25.55 47.32
N HIS A 526 0.42 26.63 47.11
CA HIS A 526 -0.12 27.98 46.96
C HIS A 526 0.32 28.60 45.64
N ASP A 527 -0.36 29.69 45.26
CA ASP A 527 0.02 30.51 44.12
C ASP A 527 1.46 31.03 44.24
N ASN A 528 2.06 31.37 43.10
CA ASN A 528 3.41 31.93 43.00
C ASN A 528 4.47 31.06 43.69
N TRP A 529 4.32 29.73 43.60
CA TRP A 529 5.22 28.72 44.16
C TRP A 529 5.38 28.80 45.68
N GLY A 530 4.33 29.22 46.38
CA GLY A 530 4.29 29.27 47.83
C GLY A 530 3.91 27.94 48.48
N GLY A 531 4.19 27.83 49.78
CA GLY A 531 3.80 26.69 50.60
C GLY A 531 4.70 25.48 50.44
N SER A 532 4.16 24.29 50.70
CA SER A 532 4.88 23.03 50.46
C SER A 532 5.01 22.76 48.96
N GLY A 533 6.08 22.08 48.56
CA GLY A 533 6.36 21.68 47.18
C GLY A 533 6.53 20.17 47.05
N LEU A 534 6.03 19.59 45.94
CA LEU A 534 6.20 18.19 45.57
C LEU A 534 6.98 18.09 44.26
N TYR A 535 8.17 17.51 44.32
CA TYR A 535 9.01 17.28 43.14
C TYR A 535 8.59 16.02 42.40
N VAL A 536 8.29 16.18 41.11
CA VAL A 536 7.72 15.15 40.23
C VAL A 536 8.66 14.92 39.06
N THR A 537 9.27 13.73 39.02
CA THR A 537 10.18 13.29 37.95
C THR A 537 9.68 12.06 37.20
N GLN A 538 8.51 11.55 37.57
CA GLN A 538 7.85 10.40 36.94
C GLN A 538 6.34 10.55 37.08
N ASN A 539 5.58 9.72 36.36
CA ASN A 539 4.12 9.67 36.49
C ASN A 539 3.74 9.28 37.92
N ILE A 540 2.72 9.94 38.48
CA ILE A 540 2.14 9.64 39.78
C ILE A 540 0.64 9.48 39.57
N ASP A 541 0.15 8.26 39.75
CA ASP A 541 -1.25 7.87 39.53
C ASP A 541 -2.17 8.32 40.66
N ASN A 542 -1.65 8.63 41.84
CA ASN A 542 -2.39 9.26 42.93
C ASN A 542 -1.43 10.14 43.75
N LEU A 543 -1.69 11.43 43.81
CA LEU A 543 -0.88 12.36 44.61
C LEU A 543 -0.99 12.08 46.12
N GLY A 544 -2.07 11.39 46.53
CA GLY A 544 -2.31 10.96 47.90
C GLY A 544 -3.04 12.01 48.72
N SER A 545 -3.52 11.62 49.89
CA SER A 545 -4.39 12.47 50.73
C SER A 545 -3.77 13.80 51.17
N GLN A 546 -2.45 13.93 51.13
CA GLN A 546 -1.75 15.16 51.45
C GLN A 546 -1.65 16.14 50.27
N TRP A 547 -1.86 15.66 49.03
CA TRP A 547 -1.61 16.42 47.81
C TRP A 547 -2.78 16.44 46.81
N ASN A 548 -3.79 15.60 47.00
CA ASN A 548 -5.02 15.67 46.23
C ASN A 548 -5.74 16.99 46.50
N ASP A 549 -6.15 17.66 45.42
CA ASP A 549 -7.02 18.83 45.44
C ASP A 549 -6.42 20.04 46.22
N ILE A 550 -5.09 20.17 46.24
CA ILE A 550 -4.40 21.31 46.90
C ILE A 550 -3.42 22.07 46.01
N ALA A 551 -3.18 21.60 44.78
CA ALA A 551 -2.21 22.23 43.90
C ALA A 551 -2.74 23.58 43.39
N SER A 552 -1.98 24.65 43.62
CA SER A 552 -2.31 26.01 43.17
C SER A 552 -1.30 26.61 42.19
N SER A 553 -0.05 26.12 42.15
CA SER A 553 0.93 26.55 41.12
C SER A 553 1.91 25.44 40.74
N LEU A 554 2.63 25.63 39.62
CA LEU A 554 3.52 24.63 39.05
C LEU A 554 4.80 25.28 38.49
N GLU A 555 5.95 24.72 38.82
CA GLU A 555 7.18 24.94 38.06
C GLU A 555 7.42 23.76 37.12
N VAL A 556 7.81 24.04 35.87
CA VAL A 556 8.01 23.01 34.84
C VAL A 556 9.37 23.21 34.19
N TRP A 557 10.12 22.12 34.03
CA TRP A 557 11.41 22.12 33.34
C TRP A 557 11.47 21.01 32.29
N ARG A 558 12.05 21.33 31.14
CA ARG A 558 12.45 20.38 30.11
C ARG A 558 13.94 20.08 30.22
N TYR A 559 14.38 18.85 29.96
CA TYR A 559 15.81 18.50 29.98
C TYR A 559 16.25 17.61 28.82
#